data_AF-A0A953EFI2-F1
#
_entry.id   AF-A0A953EFI2-F1
#
_cell.length_a   1.000
_cell.length_b   1.000
_cell.length_c   1.000
_cell.angle_alpha   90.00
_cell.angle_beta   90.00
_cell.angle_gamma   90.00
#
_symmetry.space_group_name_H-M   'P 1'
#
loop_
_entity.id
_entity.type
_entity.pdbx_description
1 polymer ?
#
loop_
_entity_poly.entity_id
_entity_poly.type
_entity_poly.pdbx_seq_one_letter_code
_entity_poly.pdbx_strand_id
1 'polypeptide(L)'
;MTLNEGAKALGLSREVFREVRTKLGWRRAKREDGVYWFAVPLAELEREADGSPYATSLDTGYPNRVARATAELIAARDEAESRATAAAEEAAELRERLARITGEREALRDALRAAEAAAAEAGRQAEAARQQAAEYARLAEEAGKRAEHAEQIRRSFAAMPWWRRLLGAPA
;
A
#
# COMPACT_ATOMS: atom_id res chain seq x y z
N MET A 1 45.86 15.38 -15.80
CA MET A 1 45.18 15.09 -14.52
C MET A 1 46.22 14.93 -13.43
N THR A 2 46.07 15.67 -12.33
CA THR A 2 46.92 15.52 -11.14
C THR A 2 46.51 14.27 -10.35
N LEU A 3 47.35 13.82 -9.40
CA LEU A 3 47.09 12.61 -8.61
C LEU A 3 45.81 12.72 -7.78
N ASN A 4 45.49 13.92 -7.29
CA ASN A 4 44.29 14.19 -6.52
C ASN A 4 43.04 14.24 -7.40
N GLU A 5 43.13 14.85 -8.58
CA GLU A 5 42.03 14.86 -9.55
C GLU A 5 41.69 13.45 -10.02
N GLY A 6 42.70 12.61 -10.27
CA GLY A 6 42.48 11.24 -10.73
C GLY A 6 41.93 10.31 -9.67
N ALA A 7 42.42 10.43 -8.43
CA ALA A 7 41.85 9.73 -7.30
C ALA A 7 40.38 10.13 -7.11
N LYS A 8 40.07 11.44 -7.16
CA LYS A 8 38.71 11.95 -7.01
C LYS A 8 37.78 11.56 -8.16
N ALA A 9 38.26 11.59 -9.40
CA ALA A 9 37.48 11.23 -10.58
C ALA A 9 37.09 9.75 -10.60
N LEU A 10 37.90 8.88 -10.00
CA LEU A 10 37.63 7.44 -9.91
C LEU A 10 37.05 7.01 -8.55
N GLY A 11 36.80 7.96 -7.64
CA GLY A 11 36.35 7.65 -6.28
C GLY A 11 37.34 6.81 -5.46
N LEU A 12 38.62 6.82 -5.85
CA LEU A 12 39.67 6.03 -5.21
C LEU A 12 40.40 6.85 -4.15
N SER A 13 40.95 6.18 -3.13
CA SER A 13 41.90 6.82 -2.24
C SER A 13 43.18 7.17 -3.00
N ARG A 14 43.93 8.13 -2.46
CA ARG A 14 45.16 8.63 -3.09
C ARG A 14 46.24 7.55 -3.19
N GLU A 15 46.36 6.68 -2.18
CA GLU A 15 47.23 5.49 -2.24
C GLU A 15 46.79 4.52 -3.34
N VAL A 16 45.51 4.17 -3.39
CA VAL A 16 44.98 3.19 -4.36
C VAL A 16 45.13 3.72 -5.79
N PHE A 17 44.84 4.99 -6.02
CA PHE A 17 45.06 5.62 -7.33
C PHE A 17 46.54 5.64 -7.72
N ARG A 18 47.46 5.88 -6.78
CA ARG A 18 48.90 5.84 -7.04
C ARG A 18 49.35 4.44 -7.46
N GLU A 19 48.85 3.41 -6.80
CA GLU A 19 49.19 2.02 -7.09
C GLU A 19 48.64 1.59 -8.47
N VAL A 20 47.36 1.89 -8.75
CA VAL A 20 46.72 1.64 -10.05
C VAL A 20 47.50 2.32 -11.17
N ARG A 21 47.88 3.59 -10.99
CA ARG A 21 48.67 4.34 -11.97
C ARG A 21 50.04 3.73 -12.24
N THR A 22 50.74 3.28 -11.21
CA THR A 22 52.05 2.61 -11.36
C THR A 22 51.90 1.27 -12.10
N LYS A 23 50.88 0.48 -11.75
CA LYS A 23 50.63 -0.83 -12.38
C LYS A 23 50.14 -0.73 -13.83
N LEU A 24 49.47 0.37 -14.19
CA LEU A 24 49.00 0.64 -15.56
C LEU A 24 50.02 1.36 -16.44
N GLY A 25 51.25 1.61 -15.95
CA GLY A 25 52.33 2.18 -16.76
C GLY A 25 52.12 3.63 -17.22
N TRP A 26 51.34 4.42 -16.48
CA TRP A 26 51.07 5.82 -16.86
C TRP A 26 52.35 6.66 -16.82
N ARG A 27 52.57 7.47 -17.86
CA ARG A 27 53.75 8.33 -17.97
C ARG A 27 53.51 9.69 -17.34
N ARG A 28 54.60 10.31 -16.90
CA ARG A 28 54.64 11.65 -16.31
C ARG A 28 55.08 12.65 -17.36
N ALA A 29 54.25 13.64 -17.66
CA ALA A 29 54.67 14.85 -18.36
C ALA A 29 54.73 16.01 -17.36
N LYS A 30 55.82 16.77 -17.37
CA LYS A 30 55.89 18.05 -16.68
C LYS A 30 55.59 19.14 -17.71
N ARG A 31 54.56 19.93 -17.46
CA ARG A 31 54.22 21.15 -18.19
C ARG A 31 54.45 22.36 -17.29
N GLU A 32 54.42 23.56 -17.87
CA GLU A 32 54.67 24.83 -17.17
C GLU A 32 53.71 25.06 -16.00
N ASP A 33 52.51 24.52 -16.10
CA ASP A 33 51.39 24.63 -15.16
C ASP A 33 51.27 23.44 -14.19
N GLY A 34 52.11 22.40 -14.31
CA GLY A 34 52.11 21.30 -13.37
C GLY A 34 52.57 19.95 -13.91
N VAL A 35 52.38 18.90 -13.10
CA VAL A 35 52.72 17.53 -13.44
C VAL A 35 51.47 16.75 -13.81
N TYR A 36 51.44 16.28 -15.05
CA TYR A 36 50.32 15.59 -15.66
C TYR A 36 50.66 14.13 -15.87
N TRP A 37 49.68 13.26 -15.60
CA TRP A 37 49.79 11.82 -15.87
C TRP A 37 48.81 11.44 -16.96
N PHE A 38 49.28 10.65 -17.91
CA PHE A 38 48.48 10.17 -19.03
C PHE A 38 48.73 8.68 -19.25
N ALA A 39 47.68 7.99 -19.69
CA ALA A 39 47.78 6.61 -20.14
C ALA A 39 48.52 6.59 -21.49
N VAL A 40 49.52 5.71 -21.61
CA VAL A 40 50.20 5.48 -22.89
C VAL A 40 49.32 4.54 -23.72
N PRO A 41 49.01 4.86 -24.98
CA PRO A 41 48.31 3.96 -25.88
C PRO A 41 49.11 2.66 -26.08
N LEU A 42 48.42 1.52 -26.10
CA LEU A 42 49.01 0.18 -26.24
C LEU A 42 50.02 0.08 -27.41
N ALA A 43 49.75 0.76 -28.52
CA ALA A 43 50.58 0.75 -29.73
C ALA A 43 51.97 1.41 -29.56
N GLU A 44 52.16 2.29 -28.57
CA GLU A 44 53.46 2.90 -28.29
C GLU A 44 54.33 2.03 -27.38
N LEU A 45 53.70 1.25 -26.48
CA LEU A 45 54.41 0.31 -25.60
C LEU A 45 54.94 -0.90 -26.37
N GLU A 46 54.24 -1.35 -27.41
CA GLU A 46 54.66 -2.47 -28.26
C GLU A 46 55.87 -2.12 -29.15
N ARG A 47 55.99 -0.88 -29.64
CA ARG A 47 57.15 -0.44 -30.45
C ARG A 47 58.45 -0.29 -29.65
N GLU A 48 58.36 0.09 -28.37
CA GLU A 48 59.54 0.24 -27.50
C GLU A 48 60.09 -1.12 -27.02
N ALA A 49 59.31 -2.19 -27.12
CA ALA A 49 59.69 -3.53 -26.67
C ALA A 49 60.67 -4.25 -27.61
N ASP A 50 60.74 -3.88 -28.89
CA ASP A 50 61.60 -4.54 -29.89
C ASP A 50 63.11 -4.23 -29.74
N GLY A 51 63.50 -3.33 -28.83
CA GLY A 51 64.90 -2.89 -28.68
C GLY A 51 65.52 -3.05 -27.28
N SER A 52 64.83 -3.65 -26.31
CA SER A 52 65.27 -3.64 -24.91
C SER A 52 65.58 -5.05 -24.37
N PRO A 53 66.77 -5.29 -23.77
CA PRO A 53 67.14 -6.57 -23.16
C PRO A 53 66.38 -6.89 -21.85
N TYR A 54 65.38 -6.08 -21.48
CA TYR A 54 64.48 -6.35 -20.36
C TYR A 54 63.11 -6.88 -20.80
N ALA A 55 62.93 -7.25 -22.07
CA ALA A 55 61.70 -7.80 -22.64
C ALA A 55 61.42 -9.27 -22.22
N THR A 56 61.81 -9.67 -21.02
CA THR A 56 61.59 -11.02 -20.46
C THR A 56 61.07 -10.95 -19.03
N SER A 57 60.05 -10.12 -18.74
CA SER A 57 59.20 -10.30 -17.54
C SER A 57 58.02 -9.33 -17.48
N LEU A 58 57.24 -9.18 -18.55
CA LEU A 58 55.91 -8.56 -18.42
C LEU A 58 54.93 -9.35 -19.26
N ASP A 59 54.58 -10.50 -18.70
CA ASP A 59 53.40 -11.28 -19.01
C ASP A 59 52.19 -10.34 -19.24
N THR A 60 51.90 -10.13 -20.52
CA THR A 60 50.99 -9.12 -21.09
C THR A 60 49.52 -9.46 -20.86
N GLY A 61 49.10 -9.65 -19.61
CA GLY A 61 47.72 -10.02 -19.29
C GLY A 61 47.16 -9.49 -17.97
N TYR A 62 48.00 -9.15 -16.99
CA TYR A 62 47.55 -8.85 -15.63
C TYR A 62 46.92 -7.45 -15.45
N PRO A 63 47.54 -6.35 -15.94
CA PRO A 63 46.99 -5.01 -15.75
C PRO A 63 45.64 -4.81 -16.46
N ASN A 64 45.47 -5.49 -17.60
CA ASN A 64 44.27 -5.41 -18.44
C ASN A 64 43.08 -6.18 -17.82
N ARG A 65 43.33 -7.36 -17.22
CA ARG A 65 42.29 -8.12 -16.50
C ARG A 65 41.81 -7.39 -15.24
N VAL A 66 42.71 -6.73 -14.51
CA VAL A 66 42.33 -5.98 -13.29
C VAL A 66 41.50 -4.75 -13.64
N ALA A 67 41.88 -3.98 -14.67
CA ALA A 67 41.10 -2.83 -15.11
C ALA A 67 39.70 -3.24 -15.58
N ARG A 68 39.59 -4.31 -16.36
CA ARG A 68 38.32 -4.87 -16.81
C ARG A 68 37.46 -5.38 -15.65
N ALA A 69 38.04 -6.15 -14.73
CA ALA A 69 37.33 -6.65 -13.55
C ALA A 69 36.85 -5.50 -12.65
N THR A 70 37.62 -4.42 -12.55
CA THR A 70 37.21 -3.23 -11.77
C THR A 70 36.01 -2.53 -12.42
N ALA A 71 36.01 -2.38 -13.75
CA ALA A 71 34.87 -1.80 -14.48
C ALA A 71 33.61 -2.69 -14.37
N GLU A 72 33.76 -4.01 -14.48
CA GLU A 72 32.67 -4.97 -14.30
C GLU A 72 32.10 -4.91 -12.87
N LEU A 73 32.94 -4.78 -11.85
CA LEU A 73 32.51 -4.61 -10.45
C LEU A 73 31.80 -3.28 -10.20
N ILE A 74 32.24 -2.18 -10.81
CA ILE A 74 31.56 -0.88 -10.73
C ILE A 74 30.17 -0.97 -11.36
N ALA A 75 30.07 -1.55 -12.56
CA ALA A 75 28.79 -1.74 -13.24
C ALA A 75 27.83 -2.63 -12.42
N ALA A 76 28.33 -3.73 -11.84
CA ALA A 76 27.54 -4.61 -10.98
C ALA A 76 27.08 -3.90 -9.69
N ARG A 77 27.93 -3.05 -9.10
CA ARG A 77 27.57 -2.23 -7.95
C ARG A 77 26.46 -1.24 -8.30
N ASP A 78 26.61 -0.50 -9.40
CA ASP A 78 25.65 0.51 -9.82
C ASP A 78 24.29 -0.13 -10.14
N GLU A 79 24.30 -1.31 -10.77
CA GLU A 79 23.08 -2.08 -11.03
C GLU A 79 22.41 -2.54 -9.73
N ALA A 80 23.19 -3.03 -8.75
CA ALA A 80 22.66 -3.42 -7.45
C ALA A 80 22.08 -2.23 -6.67
N GLU A 81 22.72 -1.07 -6.74
CA GLU A 81 22.26 0.17 -6.09
C GLU A 81 20.96 0.69 -6.72
N SER A 82 20.86 0.61 -8.05
CA SER A 82 19.63 0.93 -8.79
C SER A 82 18.47 -0.01 -8.40
N ARG A 83 18.71 -1.33 -8.36
CA ARG A 83 17.70 -2.31 -7.94
C ARG A 83 17.28 -2.11 -6.48
N ALA A 84 18.21 -1.79 -5.59
CA ALA A 84 17.91 -1.52 -4.19
C ALA A 84 17.03 -0.27 -4.03
N THR A 85 17.29 0.77 -4.82
CA THR A 85 16.48 1.99 -4.84
C THR A 85 15.05 1.72 -5.33
N ALA A 86 14.91 1.02 -6.46
CA ALA A 86 13.61 0.63 -6.99
C ALA A 86 12.80 -0.23 -6.01
N ALA A 87 13.45 -1.21 -5.36
CA ALA A 87 12.81 -2.04 -4.35
C ALA A 87 12.37 -1.24 -3.11
N ALA A 88 13.12 -0.20 -2.72
CA ALA A 88 12.76 0.68 -1.61
C ALA A 88 11.53 1.54 -1.94
N GLU A 89 11.44 2.06 -3.17
CA GLU A 89 10.28 2.80 -3.67
C GLU A 89 9.03 1.91 -3.72
N GLU A 90 9.14 0.70 -4.28
CA GLU A 90 8.03 -0.26 -4.31
C GLU A 90 7.58 -0.64 -2.89
N ALA A 91 8.52 -0.86 -1.96
CA ALA A 91 8.18 -1.13 -0.57
C ALA A 91 7.47 0.04 0.11
N ALA A 92 7.81 1.29 -0.24
CA ALA A 92 7.11 2.47 0.27
C ALA A 92 5.67 2.55 -0.26
N GLU A 93 5.48 2.34 -1.56
CA GLU A 93 4.15 2.32 -2.19
C GLU A 93 3.26 1.21 -1.59
N LEU A 94 3.82 0.01 -1.41
CA LEU A 94 3.09 -1.10 -0.79
C LEU A 94 2.69 -0.80 0.65
N ARG A 95 3.55 -0.14 1.44
CA ARG A 95 3.21 0.28 2.81
C ARG A 95 2.07 1.30 2.82
N GLU A 96 2.09 2.28 1.92
CA GLU A 96 1.01 3.25 1.79
C GLU A 96 -0.31 2.56 1.41
N ARG A 97 -0.26 1.66 0.43
CA ARG A 97 -1.42 0.88 0.01
C ARG A 97 -1.99 0.02 1.14
N LEU A 98 -1.13 -0.62 1.93
CA LEU A 98 -1.53 -1.40 3.11
C LEU A 98 -2.17 -0.52 4.19
N ALA A 99 -1.63 0.67 4.44
CA ALA A 99 -2.20 1.62 5.39
C ALA A 99 -3.61 2.05 4.96
N ARG A 100 -3.80 2.38 3.68
CA ARG A 100 -5.11 2.72 3.11
C ARG A 100 -6.12 1.57 3.24
N ILE A 101 -5.75 0.36 2.82
CA ILE A 101 -6.63 -0.81 2.91
C ILE A 101 -7.00 -1.12 4.36
N THR A 102 -6.06 -0.94 5.28
CA THR A 102 -6.32 -1.12 6.72
C THR A 102 -7.34 -0.10 7.22
N GLY A 103 -7.21 1.17 6.83
CA GLY A 103 -8.18 2.22 7.16
C GLY A 103 -9.58 1.94 6.59
N GLU A 104 -9.66 1.57 5.31
CA GLU A 104 -10.92 1.18 4.66
C GLU A 104 -11.58 -0.01 5.36
N ARG A 105 -10.78 -1.02 5.76
CA ARG A 105 -11.27 -2.19 6.48
C ARG A 105 -11.88 -1.82 7.83
N GLU A 106 -11.24 -0.96 8.61
CA GLU A 106 -11.79 -0.54 9.91
C GLU A 106 -13.07 0.30 9.72
N ALA A 107 -13.11 1.19 8.74
CA ALA A 107 -14.33 1.94 8.41
C ALA A 107 -15.50 1.01 8.03
N LEU A 108 -15.24 -0.03 7.24
CA LEU A 108 -16.25 -1.04 6.89
C LEU A 108 -16.72 -1.85 8.11
N ARG A 109 -15.82 -2.18 9.05
CA ARG A 109 -16.18 -2.86 10.30
C ARG A 109 -17.09 -2.01 11.17
N ASP A 110 -16.81 -0.73 11.28
CA ASP A 110 -17.65 0.18 12.07
C ASP A 110 -19.01 0.40 11.40
N ALA A 111 -19.05 0.52 10.07
CA ALA A 111 -20.30 0.58 9.32
C ALA A 111 -21.14 -0.69 9.50
N LEU A 112 -20.51 -1.88 9.48
CA LEU A 112 -21.20 -3.15 9.72
C LEU A 112 -21.81 -3.20 11.13
N ARG A 113 -21.06 -2.82 12.17
CA ARG A 113 -21.57 -2.75 13.54
C ARG A 113 -22.76 -1.80 13.67
N ALA A 114 -22.68 -0.64 13.02
CA ALA A 114 -23.78 0.32 13.01
C ALA A 114 -25.03 -0.25 12.32
N ALA A 115 -24.85 -0.96 11.20
CA ALA A 115 -25.96 -1.61 10.49
C ALA A 115 -26.60 -2.74 11.32
N GLU A 116 -25.81 -3.56 12.01
CA GLU A 116 -26.30 -4.61 12.91
C GLU A 116 -27.11 -4.00 14.08
N ALA A 117 -26.63 -2.92 14.67
CA ALA A 117 -27.34 -2.21 15.73
C ALA A 117 -28.67 -1.63 15.24
N ALA A 118 -28.68 -1.02 14.04
CA ALA A 118 -29.89 -0.51 13.41
C ALA A 118 -30.90 -1.62 13.09
N ALA A 119 -30.43 -2.76 12.59
CA ALA A 119 -31.28 -3.92 12.29
C ALA A 119 -31.89 -4.51 13.58
N ALA A 120 -31.11 -4.60 14.66
CA ALA A 120 -31.61 -5.07 15.95
C ALA A 120 -32.69 -4.13 16.52
N GLU A 121 -32.50 -2.81 16.40
CA GLU A 121 -33.49 -1.83 16.82
C GLU A 121 -34.77 -1.90 15.97
N ALA A 122 -34.64 -1.98 14.65
CA ALA A 122 -35.78 -2.16 13.76
C ALA A 122 -36.56 -3.45 14.08
N GLY A 123 -35.86 -4.53 14.43
CA GLY A 123 -36.48 -5.78 14.88
C GLY A 123 -37.29 -5.61 16.17
N ARG A 124 -36.76 -4.89 17.16
CA ARG A 124 -37.51 -4.55 18.39
C ARG A 124 -38.74 -3.70 18.10
N GLN A 125 -38.62 -2.69 17.25
CA GLN A 125 -39.73 -1.82 16.87
C GLN A 125 -40.83 -2.58 16.12
N ALA A 126 -40.44 -3.47 15.21
CA ALA A 126 -41.39 -4.32 14.48
C ALA A 126 -42.17 -5.24 15.43
N GLU A 127 -41.50 -5.81 16.43
CA GLU A 127 -42.15 -6.68 17.42
C GLU A 127 -43.09 -5.88 18.34
N ALA A 128 -42.67 -4.71 18.80
CA ALA A 128 -43.52 -3.80 19.58
C ALA A 128 -44.79 -3.41 18.80
N ALA A 129 -44.64 -3.07 17.51
CA ALA A 129 -45.76 -2.74 16.64
C ALA A 129 -46.73 -3.93 16.45
N ARG A 130 -46.22 -5.16 16.34
CA ARG A 130 -47.05 -6.38 16.26
C ARG A 130 -47.84 -6.60 17.55
N GLN A 131 -47.22 -6.42 18.71
CA GLN A 131 -47.90 -6.55 20.00
C GLN A 131 -49.00 -5.51 20.15
N GLN A 132 -48.72 -4.26 19.78
CA GLN A 132 -49.70 -3.19 19.82
C GLN A 132 -50.88 -3.44 18.85
N ALA A 133 -50.59 -3.93 17.63
CA ALA A 133 -51.63 -4.31 16.67
C ALA A 133 -52.51 -5.46 17.20
N ALA A 134 -51.90 -6.46 17.86
CA ALA A 134 -52.64 -7.56 18.48
C ALA A 134 -53.53 -7.07 19.64
N GLU A 135 -53.05 -6.12 20.45
CA GLU A 135 -53.84 -5.50 21.51
C GLU A 135 -55.04 -4.73 20.94
N TYR A 136 -54.84 -3.91 19.90
CA TYR A 136 -55.94 -3.22 19.25
C TYR A 136 -56.97 -4.17 18.64
N ALA A 137 -56.52 -5.26 18.00
CA ALA A 137 -57.42 -6.28 17.47
C ALA A 137 -58.28 -6.91 18.58
N ARG A 138 -57.67 -7.24 19.72
CA ARG A 138 -58.39 -7.77 20.88
C ARG A 138 -59.41 -6.77 21.44
N LEU A 139 -59.02 -5.51 21.62
CA LEU A 139 -59.92 -4.46 22.09
C LEU A 139 -61.11 -4.25 21.15
N ALA A 140 -60.88 -4.31 19.84
CA ALA A 140 -61.94 -4.23 18.84
C ALA A 140 -62.92 -5.43 18.94
N GLU A 141 -62.41 -6.64 19.14
CA GLU A 141 -63.24 -7.84 19.34
C GLU A 141 -64.09 -7.72 20.62
N GLU A 142 -63.49 -7.28 21.73
CA GLU A 142 -64.19 -7.05 22.99
C GLU A 142 -65.27 -5.96 22.85
N ALA A 143 -64.99 -4.88 22.12
CA ALA A 143 -65.96 -3.84 21.81
C ALA A 143 -67.12 -4.37 20.95
N GLY A 144 -66.83 -5.20 19.94
CA GLY A 144 -67.83 -5.87 19.12
C GLY A 144 -68.77 -6.74 19.96
N LYS A 145 -68.22 -7.60 20.83
CA LYS A 145 -69.01 -8.44 21.75
C LYS A 145 -69.92 -7.62 22.67
N ARG A 146 -69.41 -6.50 23.20
CA ARG A 146 -70.21 -5.59 24.04
C ARG A 146 -71.34 -4.94 23.25
N ALA A 147 -71.09 -4.53 22.01
CA ALA A 147 -72.10 -3.94 21.14
C ALA A 147 -73.19 -4.96 20.77
N GLU A 148 -72.83 -6.20 20.46
CA GLU A 148 -73.78 -7.29 20.21
C GLU A 148 -74.65 -7.59 21.43
N HIS A 149 -74.04 -7.68 22.62
CA HIS A 149 -74.77 -7.86 23.87
C HIS A 149 -75.76 -6.71 24.11
N ALA A 150 -75.32 -5.46 23.94
CA ALA A 150 -76.18 -4.29 24.09
C ALA A 150 -77.37 -4.31 23.11
N GLU A 151 -77.14 -4.70 21.86
CA GLU A 151 -78.19 -4.85 20.86
C GLU A 151 -79.16 -6.00 21.20
N GLN A 152 -78.66 -7.11 21.74
CA GLN A 152 -79.50 -8.22 22.19
C GLN A 152 -80.39 -7.82 23.37
N ILE A 153 -79.87 -7.04 24.33
CA ILE A 153 -80.66 -6.45 25.40
C ILE A 153 -81.75 -5.54 24.80
N ARG A 154 -81.38 -4.63 23.89
CA ARG A 154 -82.31 -3.71 23.24
C ARG A 154 -83.46 -4.45 22.54
N ARG A 155 -83.13 -5.50 21.78
CA ARG A 155 -84.12 -6.35 21.09
C ARG A 155 -85.03 -7.08 22.07
N SER A 156 -84.47 -7.62 23.15
CA SER A 156 -85.23 -8.30 24.20
C SER A 156 -86.25 -7.36 24.84
N PHE A 157 -85.85 -6.14 25.20
CA PHE A 157 -86.78 -5.12 25.71
C PHE A 157 -87.84 -4.72 24.68
N ALA A 158 -87.47 -4.49 23.42
CA ALA A 158 -88.41 -4.15 22.34
C ALA A 158 -89.46 -5.26 22.06
N ALA A 159 -89.12 -6.52 22.35
CA ALA A 159 -90.04 -7.65 22.23
C ALA A 159 -91.03 -7.77 23.39
N MET A 160 -90.81 -7.09 24.53
CA MET A 160 -91.68 -7.20 25.71
C MET A 160 -93.00 -6.41 25.54
N PRO A 161 -94.17 -7.03 25.81
CA PRO A 161 -95.48 -6.38 25.64
C PRO A 161 -95.68 -5.11 26.49
N TRP A 162 -95.17 -5.11 27.72
CA TRP A 162 -95.27 -3.96 28.63
C TRP A 162 -94.41 -2.78 28.17
N TRP A 163 -93.26 -3.06 27.53
CA TRP A 163 -92.37 -2.05 26.97
C TRP A 163 -92.99 -1.38 25.73
N ARG A 164 -93.69 -2.15 24.88
CA ARG A 164 -94.46 -1.58 23.73
C ARG A 164 -95.61 -0.68 24.18
N ARG A 165 -96.31 -1.03 25.26
CA ARG A 165 -97.35 -0.18 25.86
C ARG A 165 -96.77 1.12 26.41
N LEU A 166 -95.62 1.08 27.07
CA LEU A 166 -94.93 2.28 27.59
C LEU A 166 -94.54 3.26 26.47
N LEU A 167 -94.19 2.76 25.29
CA LEU A 167 -93.81 3.58 24.14
C LEU A 167 -95.00 4.07 23.29
N GLY A 168 -96.24 3.76 23.67
CA GLY A 168 -97.44 4.26 22.99
C GLY A 168 -97.71 3.66 21.61
N ALA A 169 -97.11 2.51 21.26
CA ALA A 169 -97.36 1.85 19.98
C ALA A 169 -98.75 1.16 19.99
N PRO A 170 -99.62 1.38 18.99
CA PRO A 170 -100.92 0.69 18.90
C PRO A 170 -100.71 -0.81 18.68
N ALA A 171 -101.59 -1.60 19.31
CA ALA A 171 -101.54 -3.07 19.34
C ALA A 171 -101.73 -3.72 17.97
#